data_AF-A0A955BHJ4-F1
#
_entry.id   AF-A0A955BHJ4-F1
#
_cell.length_a   1.000
_cell.length_b   1.000
_cell.length_c   1.000
_cell.angle_alpha   90.00
_cell.angle_beta   90.00
_cell.angle_gamma   90.00
#
_symmetry.space_group_name_H-M   'P 1'
#
loop_
_entity.id
_entity.type
_entity.pdbx_description
1 polymer ?
#
loop_
_entity_poly.entity_id
_entity_poly.type
_entity_poly.pdbx_seq_one_letter_code
_entity_poly.pdbx_strand_id
1 'polypeptide(L)'
;MNHATPFHAVRFVLRITSDTAVPVNQAAMLYALLCEANRPPDGKAAFPRDLMLDAPEQGRTRLKSGERFAFGGGLIGPNSSEAGAVVERLRDGLRRLGSSGKPRRQGFGGNFELAEVEDLVAGAAWTGGPLRSLAAEQLNGELRQLGELSEFNIRFLSPLRIERPGRHKQTGRSFFDNRFFDLPYFLSRLLRRMQSVGVVSRDGEATRIDPAAVEVLENRLVWIDMAYGGPHGKVLGGAVGRVRLRIDDPVARAALVWGQYTRVGKNAHFGFGRYRIESLGADPLACRRAMPLLESAWTHPRADALAMQAGLDAGRLTSTIEAARAGRYAPLACQRLTIGQGERSRQLHIPARIDRVLQRLALESLGPGLDQFLESSSFAWRRGLGRHSSARAIGRAFRQGFVYAVKSDIDRFFDTVDRQLLADRLDAYLADDQAVELLLAWVRSGGDTGLPTGAPLSPLLANLFLD
;
A
#
# COMPACT_ATOMS: atom_id res chain seq x y z
N MET A 1 11.04 -17.44 23.48
CA MET A 1 9.91 -17.59 22.51
C MET A 1 9.98 -19.01 21.98
N ASN A 2 8.86 -19.71 21.78
CA ASN A 2 8.91 -21.09 21.30
C ASN A 2 9.17 -21.04 19.79
N HIS A 3 10.34 -21.47 19.32
CA HIS A 3 10.71 -21.44 17.89
C HIS A 3 9.91 -22.44 17.02
N ALA A 4 8.83 -23.01 17.56
CA ALA A 4 8.11 -24.14 16.99
C ALA A 4 6.91 -23.75 16.12
N THR A 5 6.41 -22.51 16.15
CA THR A 5 5.25 -22.12 15.34
C THR A 5 5.70 -21.78 13.92
N PRO A 6 5.35 -22.60 12.90
CA PRO A 6 5.78 -22.36 11.54
C PRO A 6 5.08 -21.12 10.97
N PHE A 7 5.84 -20.28 10.27
CA PHE A 7 5.31 -19.24 9.41
C PHE A 7 5.51 -19.65 7.96
N HIS A 8 4.46 -19.57 7.16
CA HIS A 8 4.50 -19.81 5.72
C HIS A 8 4.03 -18.56 4.99
N ALA A 9 4.39 -18.40 3.72
CA ALA A 9 3.91 -17.31 2.90
C ALA A 9 3.64 -17.81 1.48
N VAL A 10 2.49 -17.41 0.93
CA VAL A 10 2.02 -17.85 -0.38
C VAL A 10 1.62 -16.66 -1.23
N ARG A 11 1.80 -16.79 -2.55
CA ARG A 11 1.30 -15.85 -3.55
C ARG A 11 0.52 -16.60 -4.61
N PHE A 12 -0.64 -16.07 -4.97
CA PHE A 12 -1.50 -16.53 -6.05
C PHE A 12 -1.44 -15.49 -7.17
N VAL A 13 -1.22 -15.95 -8.40
CA VAL A 13 -1.23 -15.10 -9.59
C VAL A 13 -2.41 -15.51 -10.47
N LEU A 14 -3.30 -14.58 -10.72
CA LEU A 14 -4.41 -14.73 -11.65
C LEU A 14 -4.02 -14.16 -13.01
N ARG A 15 -4.47 -14.80 -14.10
CA ARG A 15 -4.56 -14.21 -15.43
C ARG A 15 -6.00 -13.78 -15.67
N ILE A 16 -6.20 -12.50 -15.97
CA ILE A 16 -7.53 -11.95 -16.22
C ILE A 16 -8.00 -12.38 -17.61
N THR A 17 -9.24 -12.89 -17.73
CA THR A 17 -9.77 -13.37 -19.02
C THR A 17 -10.71 -12.37 -19.67
N SER A 18 -11.28 -11.43 -18.92
CA SER A 18 -12.10 -10.34 -19.43
C SER A 18 -11.89 -9.04 -18.66
N ASP A 19 -12.12 -7.90 -19.32
CA ASP A 19 -11.98 -6.58 -18.72
C ASP A 19 -12.78 -6.47 -17.41
N THR A 20 -12.10 -6.19 -16.32
CA THR A 20 -12.64 -6.30 -14.97
C THR A 20 -12.41 -5.02 -14.18
N ALA A 21 -13.48 -4.46 -13.62
CA ALA A 21 -13.37 -3.38 -12.65
C ALA A 21 -13.14 -3.95 -11.25
N VAL A 22 -12.21 -3.37 -10.51
CA VAL A 22 -11.90 -3.73 -9.12
C VAL A 22 -11.97 -2.48 -8.23
N PRO A 23 -12.34 -2.60 -6.95
CA PRO A 23 -12.26 -1.49 -6.01
C PRO A 23 -10.79 -1.06 -5.82
N VAL A 24 -10.56 0.21 -5.46
CA VAL A 24 -9.19 0.69 -5.21
C VAL A 24 -8.56 -0.06 -4.05
N ASN A 25 -9.34 -0.24 -2.97
CA ASN A 25 -8.99 -1.18 -1.92
C ASN A 25 -9.51 -2.57 -2.22
N GLN A 26 -8.58 -3.49 -2.49
CA GLN A 26 -8.90 -4.83 -2.94
C GLN A 26 -9.03 -5.86 -1.81
N ALA A 27 -8.67 -5.52 -0.57
CA ALA A 27 -8.68 -6.47 0.54
C ALA A 27 -10.08 -7.04 0.81
N ALA A 28 -11.13 -6.23 0.72
CA ALA A 28 -12.52 -6.67 0.89
C ALA A 28 -12.93 -7.70 -0.17
N MET A 29 -12.63 -7.39 -1.42
CA MET A 29 -12.93 -8.23 -2.56
C MET A 29 -12.18 -9.56 -2.47
N LEU A 30 -10.90 -9.53 -2.12
CA LEU A 30 -10.06 -10.71 -2.00
C LEU A 30 -10.44 -11.57 -0.79
N TYR A 31 -10.79 -10.95 0.33
CA TYR A 31 -11.35 -11.66 1.49
C TYR A 31 -12.60 -12.46 1.08
N ALA A 32 -13.54 -11.82 0.39
CA ALA A 32 -14.74 -12.49 -0.10
C ALA A 32 -14.42 -13.60 -1.12
N LEU A 33 -13.47 -13.37 -2.04
CA LEU A 33 -13.01 -14.38 -3.00
C LEU A 33 -12.45 -15.61 -2.29
N LEU A 34 -11.59 -15.40 -1.29
CA LEU A 34 -10.95 -16.47 -0.51
C LEU A 34 -11.94 -17.23 0.38
N CYS A 35 -12.96 -16.57 0.93
CA CYS A 35 -14.07 -17.24 1.60
C CYS A 35 -14.78 -18.22 0.66
N GLU A 36 -15.10 -17.78 -0.56
CA GLU A 36 -15.77 -18.60 -1.56
C GLU A 36 -14.86 -19.73 -2.08
N ALA A 37 -13.57 -19.46 -2.28
CA ALA A 37 -12.60 -20.46 -2.69
C ALA A 37 -12.44 -21.56 -1.63
N ASN A 38 -12.46 -21.17 -0.35
CA ASN A 38 -12.38 -22.09 0.79
C ASN A 38 -13.75 -22.70 1.17
N ARG A 39 -14.81 -22.54 0.37
CA ARG A 39 -16.12 -23.13 0.66
C ARG A 39 -16.02 -24.67 0.63
N PRO A 40 -16.39 -25.37 1.73
CA PRO A 40 -16.54 -26.83 1.71
C PRO A 40 -17.82 -27.22 0.95
N PRO A 41 -17.91 -28.45 0.39
CA PRO A 41 -19.04 -28.89 -0.43
C PRO A 41 -20.42 -28.62 0.19
N ASP A 42 -20.60 -28.92 1.47
CA ASP A 42 -21.88 -28.81 2.19
C ASP A 42 -21.90 -27.74 3.29
N GLY A 43 -21.05 -26.71 3.19
CA GLY A 43 -20.93 -25.70 4.23
C GLY A 43 -20.87 -24.26 3.74
N LYS A 44 -20.83 -23.34 4.71
CA LYS A 44 -20.76 -21.90 4.43
C LYS A 44 -19.34 -21.52 4.03
N ALA A 45 -19.26 -20.57 3.10
CA ALA A 45 -18.00 -19.92 2.74
C ALA A 45 -17.41 -19.22 3.97
N ALA A 46 -16.15 -19.48 4.26
CA ALA A 46 -15.46 -18.93 5.42
C ALA A 46 -13.98 -18.68 5.09
N PHE A 47 -13.44 -17.58 5.63
CA PHE A 47 -12.04 -17.25 5.43
C PHE A 47 -11.15 -18.27 6.16
N PRO A 48 -10.04 -18.73 5.55
CA PRO A 48 -9.13 -19.65 6.22
C PRO A 48 -8.60 -19.03 7.52
N ARG A 49 -8.78 -19.73 8.64
CA ARG A 49 -8.49 -19.21 9.99
C ARG A 49 -7.05 -18.75 10.15
N ASP A 50 -6.11 -19.48 9.55
CA ASP A 50 -4.67 -19.29 9.77
C ASP A 50 -4.03 -18.35 8.75
N LEU A 51 -4.79 -17.94 7.72
CA LEU A 51 -4.33 -17.03 6.68
C LEU A 51 -4.46 -15.57 7.13
N MET A 52 -3.50 -14.75 6.72
CA MET A 52 -3.53 -13.30 6.83
C MET A 52 -3.31 -12.70 5.45
N LEU A 53 -4.34 -12.07 4.88
CA LEU A 53 -4.36 -11.61 3.50
C LEU A 53 -3.29 -10.55 3.20
N ASP A 54 -2.59 -10.65 2.08
CA ASP A 54 -1.84 -9.56 1.45
C ASP A 54 -2.49 -9.22 0.11
N ALA A 55 -2.72 -7.92 -0.13
CA ALA A 55 -3.36 -7.40 -1.33
C ALA A 55 -2.47 -6.31 -1.95
N PRO A 56 -1.40 -6.68 -2.69
CA PRO A 56 -0.40 -5.72 -3.14
C PRO A 56 -0.84 -4.87 -4.33
N GLU A 57 -1.88 -5.28 -5.06
CA GLU A 57 -2.34 -4.64 -6.29
C GLU A 57 -3.16 -3.34 -6.08
N GLN A 58 -3.01 -2.70 -4.90
CA GLN A 58 -3.69 -1.45 -4.55
C GLN A 58 -3.44 -0.34 -5.58
N GLY A 59 -4.41 0.56 -5.74
CA GLY A 59 -4.33 1.68 -6.68
C GLY A 59 -4.79 1.35 -8.11
N ARG A 60 -4.85 0.07 -8.50
CA ARG A 60 -5.45 -0.35 -9.78
C ARG A 60 -6.96 -0.52 -9.62
N THR A 61 -7.72 0.09 -10.52
CA THR A 61 -9.20 0.06 -10.51
C THR A 61 -9.81 -0.65 -11.71
N ARG A 62 -8.99 -0.91 -12.73
CA ARG A 62 -9.37 -1.67 -13.92
C ARG A 62 -8.24 -2.61 -14.27
N LEU A 63 -8.62 -3.82 -14.67
CA LEU A 63 -7.75 -4.86 -15.17
C LEU A 63 -8.20 -5.22 -16.59
N LYS A 64 -7.26 -5.40 -17.49
CA LYS A 64 -7.52 -5.80 -18.88
C LYS A 64 -7.39 -7.30 -19.06
N SER A 65 -8.11 -7.84 -20.05
CA SER A 65 -7.90 -9.24 -20.46
C SER A 65 -6.41 -9.46 -20.80
N GLY A 66 -5.87 -10.59 -20.34
CA GLY A 66 -4.45 -10.96 -20.44
C GLY A 66 -3.56 -10.44 -19.31
N GLU A 67 -3.98 -9.42 -18.56
CA GLU A 67 -3.17 -8.91 -17.44
C GLU A 67 -3.08 -9.92 -16.30
N ARG A 68 -1.97 -9.83 -15.55
CA ARG A 68 -1.78 -10.59 -14.32
C ARG A 68 -2.17 -9.76 -13.10
N PHE A 69 -2.66 -10.47 -12.09
CA PHE A 69 -3.06 -9.91 -10.80
C PHE A 69 -2.56 -10.81 -9.67
N ALA A 70 -1.78 -10.26 -8.75
CA ALA A 70 -1.24 -11.02 -7.61
C ALA A 70 -1.92 -10.67 -6.28
N PHE A 71 -2.09 -11.67 -5.44
CA PHE A 71 -2.43 -11.53 -4.02
C PHE A 71 -1.89 -12.72 -3.26
N GLY A 72 -1.94 -12.69 -1.93
CA GLY A 72 -1.32 -13.75 -1.15
C GLY A 72 -1.56 -13.60 0.33
N GLY A 73 -0.61 -14.05 1.13
CA GLY A 73 -0.65 -13.86 2.56
C GLY A 73 0.32 -14.74 3.32
N GLY A 74 0.50 -14.40 4.59
CA GLY A 74 1.17 -15.25 5.56
C GLY A 74 0.19 -16.26 6.17
N LEU A 75 0.64 -17.48 6.43
CA LEU A 75 -0.07 -18.46 7.24
C LEU A 75 0.71 -18.69 8.53
N ILE A 76 0.02 -18.59 9.67
CA ILE A 76 0.58 -18.91 10.97
C ILE A 76 -0.16 -20.09 11.58
N GLY A 77 0.59 -21.18 11.75
CA GLY A 77 0.05 -22.49 12.12
C GLY A 77 -0.58 -23.21 10.93
N PRO A 78 -1.10 -24.43 11.11
CA PRO A 78 -0.48 -25.61 11.73
C PRO A 78 0.83 -26.00 10.99
N ASN A 79 1.31 -27.25 11.07
CA ASN A 79 2.55 -27.68 10.40
C ASN A 79 2.53 -27.48 8.86
N SER A 80 3.69 -27.61 8.21
CA SER A 80 3.87 -27.48 6.75
C SER A 80 2.85 -28.22 5.90
N SER A 81 2.44 -29.43 6.31
CA SER A 81 1.49 -30.26 5.56
C SER A 81 0.08 -29.69 5.61
N GLU A 82 -0.37 -29.24 6.79
CA GLU A 82 -1.68 -28.62 6.94
C GLU A 82 -1.75 -27.25 6.25
N ALA A 83 -0.67 -26.47 6.31
CA ALA A 83 -0.55 -25.22 5.55
C ALA A 83 -0.65 -25.47 4.03
N GLY A 84 0.02 -26.52 3.53
CA GLY A 84 -0.12 -26.99 2.15
C GLY A 84 -1.55 -27.37 1.79
N ALA A 85 -2.25 -28.09 2.66
CA ALA A 85 -3.64 -28.46 2.45
C ALA A 85 -4.59 -27.25 2.40
N VAL A 86 -4.33 -26.18 3.17
CA VAL A 86 -5.07 -24.91 3.06
C VAL A 86 -4.88 -24.30 1.68
N VAL A 87 -3.64 -24.20 1.21
CA VAL A 87 -3.31 -23.61 -0.11
C VAL A 87 -3.87 -24.46 -1.25
N GLU A 88 -3.86 -25.79 -1.12
CA GLU A 88 -4.49 -26.70 -2.07
C GLU A 88 -5.99 -26.43 -2.23
N ARG A 89 -6.73 -26.35 -1.11
CA ARG A 89 -8.17 -26.03 -1.13
C ARG A 89 -8.43 -24.68 -1.79
N LEU A 90 -7.62 -23.67 -1.49
CA LEU A 90 -7.73 -22.35 -2.10
C LEU A 90 -7.45 -22.38 -3.60
N ARG A 91 -6.37 -23.04 -4.03
CA ARG A 91 -6.00 -23.23 -5.44
C ARG A 91 -7.16 -23.84 -6.22
N ASP A 92 -7.73 -24.93 -5.71
CA ASP A 92 -8.79 -25.66 -6.38
C ASP A 92 -10.10 -24.85 -6.38
N GLY A 93 -10.40 -24.14 -5.29
CA GLY A 93 -11.51 -23.20 -5.21
C GLY A 93 -11.40 -22.04 -6.20
N LEU A 94 -10.23 -21.43 -6.31
CA LEU A 94 -9.96 -20.35 -7.26
C LEU A 94 -10.10 -20.83 -8.70
N ARG A 95 -9.61 -22.03 -9.03
CA ARG A 95 -9.81 -22.65 -10.36
C ARG A 95 -11.30 -22.80 -10.68
N ARG A 96 -12.10 -23.35 -9.75
CA ARG A 96 -13.57 -23.49 -9.93
C ARG A 96 -14.27 -22.14 -10.11
N LEU A 97 -13.88 -21.13 -9.33
CA LEU A 97 -14.49 -19.79 -9.41
C LEU A 97 -14.10 -19.06 -10.69
N GLY A 98 -12.86 -19.22 -11.16
CA GLY A 98 -12.36 -18.65 -12.40
C GLY A 98 -13.10 -19.19 -13.63
N SER A 99 -13.38 -20.50 -13.65
CA SER A 99 -14.13 -21.16 -14.73
C SER A 99 -15.66 -20.99 -14.65
N SER A 100 -16.17 -20.27 -13.65
CA SER A 100 -17.63 -20.09 -13.52
C SER A 100 -18.18 -19.17 -14.62
N GLY A 101 -19.22 -19.56 -15.34
CA GLY A 101 -19.79 -18.75 -16.44
C GLY A 101 -20.56 -17.48 -16.01
N LYS A 102 -20.37 -16.98 -14.78
CA LYS A 102 -21.14 -15.86 -14.21
C LYS A 102 -20.22 -14.73 -13.71
N PRO A 103 -19.66 -13.91 -14.64
CA PRO A 103 -18.84 -12.75 -14.30
C PRO A 103 -19.54 -11.84 -13.29
N ARG A 104 -18.86 -11.51 -12.18
CA ARG A 104 -19.33 -10.47 -11.26
C ARG A 104 -19.20 -9.09 -11.91
N ARG A 105 -20.16 -8.20 -11.65
CA ARG A 105 -20.14 -6.80 -12.14
C ARG A 105 -18.91 -6.01 -11.65
N GLN A 106 -18.42 -6.33 -10.45
CA GLN A 106 -17.18 -5.79 -9.88
C GLN A 106 -16.43 -6.90 -9.16
N GLY A 107 -15.12 -7.02 -9.43
CA GLY A 107 -14.24 -8.01 -8.84
C GLY A 107 -14.23 -9.36 -9.54
N PHE A 108 -13.85 -10.40 -8.78
CA PHE A 108 -13.53 -11.72 -9.34
C PHE A 108 -14.67 -12.74 -9.19
N GLY A 109 -14.88 -13.51 -10.25
CA GLY A 109 -15.75 -14.67 -10.33
C GLY A 109 -16.16 -14.89 -11.78
N GLY A 110 -15.53 -15.83 -12.48
CA GLY A 110 -15.80 -16.14 -13.89
C GLY A 110 -15.03 -15.36 -14.95
N ASN A 111 -14.06 -14.57 -14.53
CA ASN A 111 -13.32 -13.60 -15.35
C ASN A 111 -11.80 -13.69 -15.14
N PHE A 112 -11.31 -14.83 -14.65
CA PHE A 112 -9.90 -15.06 -14.44
C PHE A 112 -9.57 -16.55 -14.51
N GLU A 113 -8.29 -16.85 -14.66
CA GLU A 113 -7.70 -18.19 -14.52
C GLU A 113 -6.60 -18.12 -13.48
N LEU A 114 -6.48 -19.14 -12.62
CA LEU A 114 -5.35 -19.23 -11.69
C LEU A 114 -4.11 -19.68 -12.49
N ALA A 115 -3.17 -18.76 -12.69
CA ALA A 115 -1.97 -18.99 -13.49
C ALA A 115 -0.86 -19.65 -12.68
N GLU A 116 -0.64 -19.21 -11.45
CA GLU A 116 0.48 -19.66 -10.61
C GLU A 116 0.14 -19.61 -9.12
N VAL A 117 0.78 -20.49 -8.36
CA VAL A 117 0.86 -20.44 -6.90
C VAL A 117 2.33 -20.54 -6.55
N GLU A 118 2.83 -19.64 -5.72
CA GLU A 118 4.24 -19.58 -5.30
C GLU A 118 4.34 -19.79 -3.78
N ASP A 119 5.29 -20.61 -3.36
CA ASP A 119 5.76 -20.66 -1.98
C ASP A 119 6.84 -19.60 -1.81
N LEU A 120 6.51 -18.50 -1.13
CA LEU A 120 7.40 -17.35 -0.99
C LEU A 120 8.57 -17.63 -0.05
N VAL A 121 8.45 -18.62 0.84
CA VAL A 121 9.57 -19.03 1.71
C VAL A 121 10.54 -19.91 0.93
N ALA A 122 10.03 -20.77 0.04
CA ALA A 122 10.86 -21.55 -0.87
C ALA A 122 11.46 -20.71 -2.01
N GLY A 123 10.81 -19.60 -2.37
CA GLY A 123 11.19 -18.77 -3.51
C GLY A 123 10.90 -19.46 -4.85
N ALA A 124 9.88 -20.31 -4.91
CA ALA A 124 9.60 -21.16 -6.07
C ALA A 124 8.10 -21.39 -6.29
N ALA A 125 7.74 -21.77 -7.52
CA ALA A 125 6.39 -22.23 -7.84
C ALA A 125 6.01 -23.46 -7.00
N TRP A 126 4.81 -23.45 -6.44
CA TRP A 126 4.27 -24.52 -5.60
C TRP A 126 3.28 -25.36 -6.40
N THR A 127 3.56 -26.65 -6.51
CA THR A 127 2.77 -27.61 -7.31
C THR A 127 1.88 -28.53 -6.46
N GLY A 128 2.07 -28.56 -5.13
CA GLY A 128 1.34 -29.41 -4.20
C GLY A 128 2.20 -29.81 -3.00
N GLY A 129 1.57 -30.39 -1.97
CA GLY A 129 2.26 -30.91 -0.79
C GLY A 129 2.62 -29.85 0.28
N PRO A 130 3.52 -30.17 1.22
CA PRO A 130 3.83 -29.30 2.35
C PRO A 130 4.49 -27.98 1.91
N LEU A 131 4.17 -26.88 2.61
CA LEU A 131 4.84 -25.58 2.40
C LEU A 131 6.12 -25.46 3.22
N ARG A 132 7.10 -24.73 2.70
CA ARG A 132 8.31 -24.38 3.44
C ARG A 132 7.99 -23.38 4.54
N SER A 133 8.51 -23.62 5.74
CA SER A 133 8.38 -22.70 6.88
C SER A 133 9.59 -21.79 6.99
N LEU A 134 9.36 -20.59 7.52
CA LEU A 134 10.43 -19.66 7.86
C LEU A 134 11.39 -20.30 8.85
N ALA A 135 12.68 -20.32 8.47
CA ALA A 135 13.72 -20.92 9.28
C ALA A 135 14.02 -20.09 10.54
N ALA A 136 14.33 -20.75 11.65
CA ALA A 136 14.68 -20.07 12.90
C ALA A 136 15.96 -19.23 12.73
N GLU A 137 16.88 -19.65 11.87
CA GLU A 137 18.13 -18.97 11.54
C GLU A 137 17.88 -17.58 10.96
N GLN A 138 16.84 -17.43 10.13
CA GLN A 138 16.46 -16.13 9.56
C GLN A 138 16.02 -15.16 10.65
N LEU A 139 15.12 -15.60 11.54
CA LEU A 139 14.64 -14.80 12.66
C LEU A 139 15.75 -14.45 13.65
N ASN A 140 16.63 -15.40 13.93
CA ASN A 140 17.79 -15.18 14.79
C ASN A 140 18.79 -14.21 14.15
N GLY A 141 18.95 -14.23 12.82
CA GLY A 141 19.73 -13.25 12.07
C GLY A 141 19.16 -11.85 12.19
N GLU A 142 17.86 -11.70 11.95
CA GLU A 142 17.15 -10.42 12.12
C GLU A 142 17.26 -9.88 13.56
N LEU A 143 17.14 -10.75 14.56
CA LEU A 143 17.29 -10.36 15.97
C LEU A 143 18.71 -9.90 16.31
N ARG A 144 19.74 -10.59 15.80
CA ARG A 144 21.14 -10.17 15.99
C ARG A 144 21.40 -8.81 15.36
N GLN A 145 20.98 -8.60 14.11
CA GLN A 145 21.15 -7.33 13.41
C GLN A 145 20.41 -6.19 14.12
N LEU A 146 19.17 -6.43 14.58
CA LEU A 146 18.46 -5.43 15.40
C LEU A 146 19.17 -5.18 16.74
N GLY A 147 19.83 -6.19 17.30
CA GLY A 147 20.68 -6.14 18.49
C GLY A 147 21.77 -5.06 18.43
N GLU A 148 22.33 -4.83 17.25
CA GLU A 148 23.42 -3.89 17.01
C GLU A 148 22.97 -2.42 16.88
N LEU A 149 21.66 -2.19 16.78
CA LEU A 149 21.09 -0.86 16.58
C LEU A 149 20.59 -0.28 17.90
N SER A 150 20.94 0.99 18.17
CA SER A 150 20.37 1.77 19.26
C SER A 150 19.00 2.35 18.87
N GLU A 151 18.87 2.79 17.62
CA GLU A 151 17.67 3.41 17.07
C GLU A 151 17.36 2.85 15.69
N PHE A 152 16.07 2.72 15.38
CA PHE A 152 15.64 2.23 14.08
C PHE A 152 14.20 2.68 13.78
N ASN A 153 13.82 2.59 12.51
CA ASN A 153 12.46 2.87 12.06
C ASN A 153 11.67 1.56 11.90
N ILE A 154 10.43 1.58 12.38
CA ILE A 154 9.40 0.68 11.86
C ILE A 154 8.52 1.42 10.87
N ARG A 155 8.20 0.76 9.77
CA ARG A 155 7.28 1.26 8.75
C ARG A 155 6.07 0.33 8.67
N PHE A 156 4.90 0.86 8.96
CA PHE A 156 3.65 0.15 8.70
C PHE A 156 3.40 0.13 7.20
N LEU A 157 3.36 -1.07 6.63
CA LEU A 157 3.11 -1.33 5.20
C LEU A 157 1.62 -1.48 4.91
N SER A 158 0.82 -1.74 5.95
CA SER A 158 -0.62 -1.77 5.89
C SER A 158 -1.23 -1.09 7.11
N PRO A 159 -2.50 -0.65 7.03
CA PRO A 159 -3.11 0.14 8.10
C PRO A 159 -3.07 -0.55 9.46
N LEU A 160 -2.48 0.14 10.43
CA LEU A 160 -2.49 -0.21 11.83
C LEU A 160 -3.80 0.24 12.46
N ARG A 161 -4.48 -0.69 13.13
CA ARG A 161 -5.73 -0.39 13.84
C ARG A 161 -5.69 -0.87 15.28
N ILE A 162 -5.02 -0.10 16.13
CA ILE A 162 -4.95 -0.29 17.57
C ILE A 162 -5.73 0.83 18.25
N GLU A 163 -6.70 0.46 19.10
CA GLU A 163 -7.44 1.45 19.88
C GLU A 163 -6.56 2.06 20.96
N ARG A 164 -6.70 3.38 21.13
CA ARG A 164 -6.10 4.08 22.26
C ARG A 164 -6.62 3.48 23.58
N PRO A 165 -5.78 3.36 24.62
CA PRO A 165 -6.22 3.00 25.96
C PRO A 165 -7.34 3.93 26.44
N GLY A 166 -8.26 3.46 27.29
CA GLY A 166 -9.51 4.16 27.63
C GLY A 166 -9.33 5.64 28.00
N ARG A 167 -8.31 5.97 28.79
CA ARG A 167 -7.99 7.35 29.22
C ARG A 167 -7.54 8.30 28.09
N HIS A 168 -7.17 7.77 26.92
CA HIS A 168 -6.69 8.53 25.76
C HIS A 168 -7.65 8.48 24.57
N LYS A 169 -8.81 7.82 24.70
CA LYS A 169 -9.84 7.83 23.66
C LYS A 169 -10.46 9.22 23.56
N GLN A 170 -10.53 9.74 22.34
CA GLN A 170 -11.13 11.04 22.04
C GLN A 170 -12.23 10.86 20.99
N THR A 171 -13.26 11.70 21.00
CA THR A 171 -14.29 11.71 19.95
C THR A 171 -13.63 11.92 18.59
N GLY A 172 -13.89 11.01 17.64
CA GLY A 172 -13.27 11.03 16.31
C GLY A 172 -11.82 10.53 16.24
N ARG A 173 -11.16 10.24 17.38
CA ARG A 173 -9.78 9.73 17.46
C ARG A 173 -9.65 8.60 18.47
N SER A 174 -10.24 7.46 18.12
CA SER A 174 -10.25 6.27 18.97
C SER A 174 -9.05 5.34 18.76
N PHE A 175 -8.25 5.57 17.71
CA PHE A 175 -7.14 4.72 17.30
C PHE A 175 -5.81 5.46 17.35
N PHE A 176 -4.71 4.71 17.28
CA PHE A 176 -3.37 5.25 17.08
C PHE A 176 -3.31 6.08 15.79
N ASP A 177 -2.56 7.18 15.83
CA ASP A 177 -2.37 8.10 14.71
C ASP A 177 -1.09 8.93 14.90
N ASN A 178 -0.90 9.96 14.09
CA ASN A 178 0.27 10.84 14.12
C ASN A 178 0.45 11.61 15.43
N ARG A 179 -0.61 11.76 16.24
CA ARG A 179 -0.57 12.45 17.54
C ARG A 179 -0.47 11.48 18.71
N PHE A 180 -0.65 10.18 18.49
CA PHE A 180 -0.64 9.20 19.57
C PHE A 180 -0.14 7.83 19.12
N PHE A 181 1.02 7.44 19.63
CA PHE A 181 1.58 6.10 19.54
C PHE A 181 2.22 5.72 20.88
N ASP A 182 1.55 4.86 21.64
CA ASP A 182 2.04 4.37 22.94
C ASP A 182 2.78 3.04 22.71
N LEU A 183 4.11 3.09 22.76
CA LEU A 183 4.98 1.95 22.42
C LEU A 183 4.87 0.80 23.43
N PRO A 184 4.93 1.00 24.77
CA PRO A 184 4.67 -0.08 25.72
C PRO A 184 3.33 -0.77 25.47
N TYR A 185 2.27 0.01 25.22
CA TYR A 185 0.96 -0.56 24.93
C TYR A 185 0.93 -1.29 23.59
N PHE A 186 1.55 -0.75 22.53
CA PHE A 186 1.71 -1.43 21.23
C PHE A 186 2.38 -2.81 21.40
N LEU A 187 3.51 -2.87 22.10
CA LEU A 187 4.26 -4.10 22.33
C LEU A 187 3.45 -5.11 23.15
N SER A 188 2.68 -4.65 24.13
CA SER A 188 1.76 -5.52 24.88
C SER A 188 0.66 -6.14 24.00
N ARG A 189 0.14 -5.37 23.03
CA ARG A 189 -0.85 -5.86 22.06
C ARG A 189 -0.22 -6.84 21.08
N LEU A 190 1.04 -6.62 20.73
CA LEU A 190 1.81 -7.50 19.86
C LEU A 190 2.09 -8.85 20.55
N LEU A 191 2.59 -8.84 21.78
CA LEU A 191 2.79 -10.07 22.57
C LEU A 191 1.49 -10.86 22.74
N ARG A 192 0.38 -10.18 23.04
CA ARG A 192 -0.95 -10.81 23.12
C ARG A 192 -1.36 -11.45 21.79
N ARG A 193 -1.05 -10.80 20.67
CA ARG A 193 -1.29 -11.37 19.33
C ARG A 193 -0.44 -12.63 19.14
N MET A 194 0.85 -12.58 19.46
CA MET A 194 1.75 -13.75 19.37
C MET A 194 1.26 -14.93 20.21
N GLN A 195 0.74 -14.68 21.42
CA GLN A 195 0.10 -15.72 22.26
C GLN A 195 -1.19 -16.26 21.64
N SER A 196 -1.98 -15.42 20.97
CA SER A 196 -3.22 -15.85 20.33
C SER A 196 -2.99 -16.76 19.11
N VAL A 197 -1.83 -16.65 18.47
CA VAL A 197 -1.43 -17.44 17.29
C VAL A 197 -0.39 -18.51 17.63
N GLY A 198 -0.09 -18.74 18.92
CA GLY A 198 0.75 -19.85 19.38
C GLY A 198 2.26 -19.65 19.36
N VAL A 199 2.78 -18.49 18.91
CA VAL A 199 4.23 -18.20 18.88
C VAL A 199 4.84 -18.08 20.28
N VAL A 200 4.06 -17.61 21.25
CA VAL A 200 4.48 -17.43 22.65
C VAL A 200 3.53 -18.21 23.56
N SER A 201 4.08 -18.99 24.49
CA SER A 201 3.28 -19.71 25.49
C SER A 201 2.49 -18.74 26.37
N ARG A 202 1.28 -19.14 26.78
CA ARG A 202 0.43 -18.36 27.68
C ARG A 202 0.90 -18.41 29.14
N ASP A 203 1.68 -19.42 29.50
CA ASP A 203 2.02 -19.74 30.90
C ASP A 203 3.41 -19.23 31.32
N GLY A 204 4.13 -18.49 30.46
CA GLY A 204 5.50 -18.04 30.74
C GLY A 204 5.57 -16.68 31.45
N GLU A 205 6.29 -16.63 32.58
CA GLU A 205 6.68 -15.39 33.30
C GLU A 205 7.45 -14.38 32.43
N ALA A 206 8.05 -14.80 31.31
CA ALA A 206 8.99 -14.03 30.49
C ALA A 206 8.35 -13.25 29.32
N THR A 207 7.28 -12.47 29.57
CA THR A 207 6.68 -11.56 28.56
C THR A 207 6.54 -10.11 29.04
N ARG A 208 7.11 -9.78 30.20
CA ARG A 208 7.11 -8.42 30.73
C ARG A 208 8.15 -7.60 29.99
N ILE A 209 7.71 -6.47 29.46
CA ILE A 209 8.58 -5.46 28.83
C ILE A 209 8.74 -4.33 29.82
N ASP A 210 9.97 -3.86 30.04
CA ASP A 210 10.21 -2.67 30.83
C ASP A 210 9.80 -1.41 30.07
N PRO A 211 8.79 -0.64 30.53
CA PRO A 211 8.38 0.60 29.87
C PRO A 211 9.47 1.67 29.86
N ALA A 212 10.45 1.63 30.77
CA ALA A 212 11.56 2.58 30.81
C ALA A 212 12.63 2.30 29.74
N ALA A 213 12.65 1.07 29.21
CA ALA A 213 13.62 0.62 28.20
C ALA A 213 13.10 0.79 26.76
N VAL A 214 11.99 1.50 26.55
CA VAL A 214 11.39 1.71 25.23
C VAL A 214 10.93 3.16 25.06
N GLU A 215 11.25 3.76 23.91
CA GLU A 215 10.95 5.16 23.62
C GLU A 215 10.54 5.35 22.15
N VAL A 216 9.57 6.25 21.93
CA VAL A 216 9.21 6.76 20.61
C VAL A 216 9.96 8.06 20.38
N LEU A 217 10.87 8.07 19.43
CA LEU A 217 11.68 9.24 19.08
C LEU A 217 10.95 10.14 18.08
N GLU A 218 10.21 9.53 17.14
CA GLU A 218 9.45 10.27 16.12
C GLU A 218 8.23 9.46 15.66
N ASN A 219 7.10 10.12 15.46
CA ASN A 219 5.86 9.52 14.96
C ASN A 219 5.39 10.25 13.70
N ARG A 220 5.57 9.60 12.54
CA ARG A 220 5.12 10.07 11.22
C ARG A 220 4.03 9.19 10.64
N LEU A 221 3.15 8.67 11.50
CA LEU A 221 1.97 8.01 11.02
C LEU A 221 1.06 9.00 10.29
N VAL A 222 0.24 8.47 9.40
CA VAL A 222 -0.83 9.17 8.69
C VAL A 222 -2.06 8.28 8.77
N TRP A 223 -3.22 8.87 9.05
CA TRP A 223 -4.47 8.13 9.00
C TRP A 223 -4.94 8.07 7.55
N ILE A 224 -5.12 6.85 7.02
CA ILE A 224 -5.76 6.67 5.72
C ILE A 224 -7.13 6.03 5.91
N ASP A 225 -8.12 6.57 5.20
CA ASP A 225 -9.46 6.04 5.14
C ASP A 225 -9.64 5.19 3.90
N MET A 226 -10.09 3.95 4.08
CA MET A 226 -10.29 3.04 2.96
C MET A 226 -11.77 2.73 2.80
N ALA A 227 -12.37 3.34 1.78
CA ALA A 227 -13.74 3.05 1.40
C ALA A 227 -13.85 1.60 0.91
N TYR A 228 -14.85 0.87 1.41
CA TYR A 228 -15.20 -0.45 0.91
C TYR A 228 -16.72 -0.58 0.72
N GLY A 229 -17.12 -1.20 -0.40
CA GLY A 229 -18.54 -1.42 -0.72
C GLY A 229 -19.20 -0.37 -1.63
N GLY A 230 -18.42 0.44 -2.36
CA GLY A 230 -18.92 1.36 -3.39
C GLY A 230 -18.86 2.86 -2.99
N PRO A 231 -19.51 3.77 -3.77
CA PRO A 231 -19.38 5.23 -3.63
C PRO A 231 -19.89 5.82 -2.30
N HIS A 232 -20.71 5.07 -1.55
CA HIS A 232 -21.17 5.39 -0.19
C HIS A 232 -20.87 4.23 0.78
N GLY A 233 -19.77 3.51 0.50
CA GLY A 233 -19.36 2.35 1.26
C GLY A 233 -18.98 2.69 2.70
N LYS A 234 -18.89 1.64 3.54
CA LYS A 234 -18.32 1.80 4.88
C LYS A 234 -16.85 2.19 4.74
N VAL A 235 -16.37 3.04 5.64
CA VAL A 235 -14.96 3.45 5.67
C VAL A 235 -14.24 2.63 6.74
N LEU A 236 -13.16 1.97 6.34
CA LEU A 236 -12.25 1.30 7.26
C LEU A 236 -10.89 1.97 7.19
N GLY A 237 -10.61 2.87 8.13
CA GLY A 237 -9.30 3.51 8.22
C GLY A 237 -8.26 2.80 9.10
N GLY A 238 -7.03 3.28 9.05
CA GLY A 238 -5.97 2.92 9.97
C GLY A 238 -4.72 3.75 9.74
N ALA A 239 -3.78 3.68 10.67
CA ALA A 239 -2.54 4.45 10.60
C ALA A 239 -1.48 3.73 9.77
N VAL A 240 -0.86 4.42 8.83
CA VAL A 240 0.24 3.93 7.98
C VAL A 240 1.39 4.92 8.08
N GLY A 241 2.64 4.50 7.89
CA GLY A 241 3.80 5.38 7.93
C GLY A 241 4.87 4.88 8.88
N ARG A 242 5.75 5.80 9.31
CA ARG A 242 6.97 5.48 10.06
C ARG A 242 6.88 5.88 11.52
N VAL A 243 7.51 5.09 12.37
CA VAL A 243 7.77 5.43 13.77
C VAL A 243 9.23 5.12 14.06
N ARG A 244 9.99 6.12 14.50
CA ARG A 244 11.38 5.96 14.94
C ARG A 244 11.39 5.59 16.41
N LEU A 245 12.09 4.52 16.75
CA LEU A 245 12.07 3.92 18.08
C LEU A 245 13.47 3.75 18.63
N ARG A 246 13.57 3.79 19.96
CA ARG A 246 14.69 3.26 20.74
C ARG A 246 14.14 2.16 21.65
N ILE A 247 14.75 0.97 21.60
CA ILE A 247 14.32 -0.18 22.40
C ILE A 247 15.58 -0.83 22.95
N ASP A 248 15.74 -0.85 24.27
CA ASP A 248 16.87 -1.48 24.95
C ASP A 248 16.48 -2.84 25.56
N ASP A 249 15.18 -3.11 25.67
CA ASP A 249 14.64 -4.38 26.18
C ASP A 249 14.73 -5.51 25.12
N PRO A 250 15.40 -6.65 25.43
CA PRO A 250 15.59 -7.74 24.48
C PRO A 250 14.28 -8.49 24.15
N VAL A 251 13.33 -8.56 25.08
CA VAL A 251 12.03 -9.20 24.86
C VAL A 251 11.20 -8.34 23.91
N ALA A 252 11.24 -7.01 24.07
CA ALA A 252 10.60 -6.07 23.16
C ALA A 252 11.18 -6.16 21.74
N ARG A 253 12.51 -6.23 21.60
CA ARG A 253 13.17 -6.43 20.28
C ARG A 253 12.72 -7.72 19.62
N ALA A 254 12.75 -8.83 20.36
CA ALA A 254 12.31 -10.13 19.83
C ALA A 254 10.82 -10.12 19.45
N ALA A 255 9.97 -9.45 20.24
CA ALA A 255 8.55 -9.32 19.93
C ALA A 255 8.35 -8.54 18.63
N LEU A 256 9.12 -7.47 18.44
CA LEU A 256 9.07 -6.64 17.25
C LEU A 256 9.54 -7.39 16.00
N VAL A 257 10.62 -8.17 16.08
CA VAL A 257 11.08 -8.99 14.94
C VAL A 257 10.00 -9.98 14.50
N TRP A 258 9.44 -10.73 15.45
CA TRP A 258 8.35 -11.67 15.16
C TRP A 258 7.08 -10.98 14.67
N GLY A 259 6.79 -9.79 15.18
CA GLY A 259 5.58 -9.06 14.87
C GLY A 259 5.45 -8.62 13.41
N GLN A 260 6.59 -8.52 12.70
CA GLN A 260 6.60 -8.32 11.24
C GLN A 260 5.81 -9.41 10.52
N TYR A 261 5.86 -10.65 11.03
CA TYR A 261 5.20 -11.82 10.46
C TYR A 261 3.82 -12.09 11.09
N THR A 262 3.64 -11.87 12.39
CA THR A 262 2.34 -12.13 13.06
C THR A 262 1.29 -11.06 12.85
N ARG A 263 1.73 -9.87 12.40
CA ARG A 263 0.95 -8.63 12.33
C ARG A 263 0.41 -8.21 13.69
N VAL A 264 -0.24 -7.05 13.77
CA VAL A 264 -0.74 -6.51 15.05
C VAL A 264 -1.98 -5.64 14.90
N GLY A 265 -2.85 -5.68 15.92
CA GLY A 265 -4.06 -4.86 15.96
C GLY A 265 -5.29 -5.54 15.34
N LYS A 266 -6.35 -4.75 15.15
CA LYS A 266 -7.63 -5.25 14.60
C LYS A 266 -7.50 -5.55 13.11
N ASN A 267 -8.28 -6.53 12.64
CA ASN A 267 -8.41 -6.90 11.22
C ASN A 267 -7.14 -7.47 10.56
N ALA A 268 -6.24 -8.13 11.31
CA ALA A 268 -5.03 -8.73 10.76
C ALA A 268 -5.29 -9.73 9.60
N HIS A 269 -6.38 -10.52 9.69
CA HIS A 269 -6.82 -11.42 8.61
C HIS A 269 -7.20 -10.69 7.31
N PHE A 270 -7.58 -9.42 7.42
CA PHE A 270 -7.94 -8.53 6.32
C PHE A 270 -6.73 -7.78 5.72
N GLY A 271 -5.52 -8.05 6.19
CA GLY A 271 -4.32 -7.36 5.71
C GLY A 271 -3.72 -6.34 6.65
N PHE A 272 -4.39 -6.00 7.76
CA PHE A 272 -4.00 -4.87 8.59
C PHE A 272 -2.83 -5.18 9.52
N GLY A 273 -2.11 -4.14 9.92
CA GLY A 273 -1.09 -4.20 10.95
C GLY A 273 0.20 -4.90 10.55
N ARG A 274 0.51 -4.94 9.26
CA ARG A 274 1.82 -5.39 8.75
C ARG A 274 2.80 -4.23 8.83
N TYR A 275 4.02 -4.51 9.29
CA TYR A 275 5.11 -3.55 9.31
C TYR A 275 6.43 -4.24 9.01
N ARG A 276 7.42 -3.45 8.64
CA ARG A 276 8.82 -3.88 8.50
C ARG A 276 9.71 -2.97 9.34
N ILE A 277 10.75 -3.55 9.93
CA ILE A 277 11.86 -2.79 10.52
C ILE A 277 12.80 -2.45 9.36
N GLU A 278 12.90 -1.18 8.99
CA GLU A 278 13.54 -0.76 7.73
C GLU A 278 15.04 -1.13 7.68
N SER A 279 15.72 -1.07 8.82
CA SER A 279 17.14 -1.41 8.93
C SER A 279 17.44 -2.90 8.70
N LEU A 280 16.44 -3.78 8.75
CA LEU A 280 16.56 -5.21 8.41
C LEU A 280 16.38 -5.48 6.90
N GLY A 281 16.26 -4.42 6.10
CA GLY A 281 16.09 -4.51 4.65
C GLY A 281 14.66 -4.85 4.21
N ALA A 282 14.51 -5.06 2.89
CA ALA A 282 13.24 -5.40 2.28
C ALA A 282 12.66 -6.70 2.83
N ASP A 283 11.33 -6.79 2.90
CA ASP A 283 10.66 -8.00 3.34
C ASP A 283 10.89 -9.15 2.32
N PRO A 284 11.61 -10.22 2.70
CA PRO A 284 11.93 -11.32 1.79
C PRO A 284 10.69 -12.14 1.41
N LEU A 285 9.62 -12.05 2.20
CA LEU A 285 8.37 -12.79 2.01
C LEU A 285 7.23 -11.88 1.54
N ALA A 286 7.55 -10.68 1.06
CA ALA A 286 6.55 -9.77 0.57
C ALA A 286 5.79 -10.38 -0.62
N CYS A 287 4.47 -10.51 -0.48
CA CYS A 287 3.60 -10.75 -1.61
C CYS A 287 3.64 -9.52 -2.53
N ARG A 288 4.36 -9.59 -3.64
CA ARG A 288 4.51 -8.49 -4.60
C ARG A 288 3.40 -8.49 -5.64
N ARG A 289 3.16 -7.31 -6.24
CA ARG A 289 2.30 -7.15 -7.42
C ARG A 289 2.77 -8.06 -8.54
N ALA A 290 1.87 -8.50 -9.41
CA ALA A 290 2.21 -9.27 -10.60
C ALA A 290 3.07 -8.46 -11.58
N MET A 291 2.86 -7.14 -11.58
CA MET A 291 3.63 -6.17 -12.36
C MET A 291 3.74 -4.86 -11.55
N PRO A 292 4.90 -4.19 -11.56
CA PRO A 292 5.06 -2.84 -11.02
C PRO A 292 4.01 -1.87 -11.56
N LEU A 293 3.54 -0.97 -10.70
CA LEU A 293 2.43 -0.09 -11.05
C LEU A 293 2.71 0.82 -12.25
N LEU A 294 3.94 1.35 -12.35
CA LEU A 294 4.34 2.21 -13.48
C LEU A 294 4.62 1.41 -14.75
N GLU A 295 5.04 0.16 -14.64
CA GLU A 295 5.18 -0.71 -15.80
C GLU A 295 3.82 -0.95 -16.46
N SER A 296 2.79 -1.23 -15.66
CA SER A 296 1.40 -1.33 -16.13
C SER A 296 0.93 -0.06 -16.84
N ALA A 297 1.40 1.11 -16.38
CA ALA A 297 1.06 2.39 -16.99
C ALA A 297 1.73 2.58 -18.36
N TRP A 298 2.95 2.07 -18.53
CA TRP A 298 3.73 2.23 -19.75
C TRP A 298 3.32 1.28 -20.88
N THR A 299 2.71 0.14 -20.55
CA THR A 299 2.12 -0.78 -21.53
C THR A 299 0.71 -0.35 -21.99
N HIS A 300 0.26 0.85 -21.61
CA HIS A 300 -1.06 1.34 -21.97
C HIS A 300 -1.20 1.56 -23.50
N PRO A 301 -2.34 1.24 -24.13
CA PRO A 301 -2.50 1.36 -25.60
C PRO A 301 -2.29 2.78 -26.16
N ARG A 302 -2.34 3.82 -25.31
CA ARG A 302 -2.06 5.20 -25.72
C ARG A 302 -0.59 5.58 -25.68
N ALA A 303 0.30 4.71 -25.21
CA ALA A 303 1.72 4.97 -25.10
C ALA A 303 2.32 5.47 -26.43
N ASP A 304 2.06 4.76 -27.53
CA ASP A 304 2.56 5.12 -28.85
C ASP A 304 1.96 6.42 -29.37
N ALA A 305 0.65 6.61 -29.17
CA ALA A 305 -0.03 7.85 -29.55
C ALA A 305 0.53 9.06 -28.81
N LEU A 306 0.80 8.94 -27.50
CA LEU A 306 1.40 10.00 -26.70
C LEU A 306 2.85 10.27 -27.10
N ALA A 307 3.63 9.22 -27.42
CA ALA A 307 5.00 9.36 -27.92
C ALA A 307 5.03 10.12 -29.26
N MET A 308 4.15 9.76 -30.19
CA MET A 308 4.02 10.40 -31.49
C MET A 308 3.60 11.87 -31.34
N GLN A 309 2.61 12.16 -30.50
CA GLN A 309 2.17 13.54 -30.20
C GLN A 309 3.27 14.38 -29.56
N ALA A 310 4.15 13.76 -28.77
CA ALA A 310 5.31 14.43 -28.18
C ALA A 310 6.48 14.59 -29.18
N GLY A 311 6.38 14.02 -30.38
CA GLY A 311 7.44 14.01 -31.38
C GLY A 311 8.68 13.27 -30.89
N LEU A 312 8.49 12.10 -30.27
CA LEU A 312 9.58 11.19 -29.92
C LEU A 312 9.97 10.34 -31.13
N ASP A 313 11.27 10.06 -31.27
CA ASP A 313 11.76 9.13 -32.30
C ASP A 313 11.19 7.73 -32.09
N ALA A 314 11.03 6.98 -33.18
CA ALA A 314 10.56 5.61 -33.15
C ALA A 314 11.43 4.75 -32.22
N GLY A 315 10.80 3.95 -31.35
CA GLY A 315 11.51 3.09 -30.38
C GLY A 315 12.14 3.82 -29.18
N ARG A 316 12.14 5.17 -29.13
CA ARG A 316 12.67 5.91 -27.99
C ARG A 316 11.90 5.64 -26.70
N LEU A 317 10.57 5.57 -26.78
CA LEU A 317 9.73 5.24 -25.64
C LEU A 317 10.03 3.82 -25.14
N THR A 318 10.00 2.84 -26.04
CA THR A 318 10.27 1.42 -25.73
C THR A 318 11.64 1.23 -25.09
N SER A 319 12.70 1.78 -25.67
CA SER A 319 14.06 1.68 -25.09
C SER A 319 14.17 2.34 -23.71
N THR A 320 13.43 3.43 -23.47
CA THR A 320 13.40 4.08 -22.15
C THR A 320 12.65 3.23 -21.13
N ILE A 321 11.54 2.59 -21.52
CA ILE A 321 10.79 1.65 -20.68
C ILE A 321 11.67 0.45 -20.31
N GLU A 322 12.40 -0.13 -21.27
CA GLU A 322 13.36 -1.21 -20.99
C GLU A 322 14.49 -0.79 -20.06
N ALA A 323 15.01 0.44 -20.21
CA ALA A 323 15.99 1.00 -19.28
C ALA A 323 15.39 1.16 -17.88
N ALA A 324 14.13 1.60 -17.77
CA ALA A 324 13.44 1.74 -16.48
C ALA A 324 13.18 0.39 -15.81
N ARG A 325 12.76 -0.63 -16.56
CA ARG A 325 12.63 -2.03 -16.09
C ARG A 325 13.93 -2.55 -15.51
N ALA A 326 15.06 -2.19 -16.12
CA ALA A 326 16.38 -2.60 -15.67
C ALA A 326 16.99 -1.66 -14.60
N GLY A 327 16.23 -0.70 -14.07
CA GLY A 327 16.72 0.25 -13.06
C GLY A 327 17.78 1.24 -13.55
N ARG A 328 17.94 1.39 -14.87
CA ARG A 328 18.94 2.28 -15.52
C ARG A 328 18.36 3.61 -15.97
N TYR A 329 17.06 3.83 -15.80
CA TYR A 329 16.42 5.10 -16.14
C TYR A 329 16.54 6.08 -14.97
N ALA A 330 16.99 7.29 -15.29
CA ALA A 330 16.91 8.45 -14.41
C ALA A 330 16.21 9.59 -15.17
N PRO A 331 15.29 10.33 -14.52
CA PRO A 331 14.69 11.51 -15.11
C PRO A 331 15.71 12.54 -15.54
N LEU A 332 15.43 13.23 -16.64
CA LEU A 332 16.26 14.34 -17.09
C LEU A 332 15.93 15.61 -16.29
N ALA A 333 16.93 16.48 -16.14
CA ALA A 333 16.75 17.76 -15.47
C ALA A 333 15.68 18.61 -16.18
N CYS A 334 14.79 19.22 -15.40
CA CYS A 334 13.77 20.11 -15.95
C CYS A 334 14.39 21.39 -16.53
N GLN A 335 13.86 21.83 -17.67
CA GLN A 335 14.17 23.15 -18.21
C GLN A 335 13.46 24.22 -17.38
N ARG A 336 14.20 25.24 -16.95
CA ARG A 336 13.67 26.39 -16.21
C ARG A 336 13.20 27.47 -17.19
N LEU A 337 11.97 27.96 -16.99
CA LEU A 337 11.41 29.07 -17.76
C LEU A 337 10.72 30.04 -16.82
N THR A 338 11.21 31.27 -16.74
CA THR A 338 10.55 32.34 -15.99
C THR A 338 9.50 33.01 -16.87
N ILE A 339 8.28 33.14 -16.38
CA ILE A 339 7.21 33.89 -17.05
C ILE A 339 6.66 34.97 -16.12
N GLY A 340 6.24 36.10 -16.69
CA GLY A 340 5.82 37.29 -15.94
C GLY A 340 6.94 38.32 -15.78
N GLN A 341 6.65 39.41 -15.06
CA GLN A 341 7.60 40.50 -14.80
C GLN A 341 7.46 40.98 -13.35
N GLY A 342 8.58 41.41 -12.74
CA GLY A 342 8.64 41.90 -11.37
C GLY A 342 8.22 40.84 -10.33
N GLU A 343 7.56 41.27 -9.26
CA GLU A 343 7.08 40.40 -8.17
C GLU A 343 6.05 39.33 -8.61
N ARG A 344 5.50 39.44 -9.82
CA ARG A 344 4.58 38.45 -10.40
C ARG A 344 5.28 37.43 -11.29
N SER A 345 6.62 37.39 -11.31
CA SER A 345 7.35 36.36 -12.03
C SER A 345 7.12 35.00 -11.37
N ARG A 346 6.87 33.97 -12.18
CA ARG A 346 6.82 32.56 -11.72
C ARG A 346 7.79 31.72 -12.53
N GLN A 347 8.56 30.89 -11.84
CA GLN A 347 9.46 29.94 -12.48
C GLN A 347 8.68 28.66 -12.80
N LEU A 348 8.78 28.22 -14.05
CA LEU A 348 8.30 26.93 -14.51
C LEU A 348 9.45 25.94 -14.60
N HIS A 349 9.15 24.69 -14.26
CA HIS A 349 10.05 23.55 -14.36
C HIS A 349 9.44 22.55 -15.35
N ILE A 350 9.94 22.56 -16.58
CA ILE A 350 9.39 21.82 -17.71
C ILE A 350 10.21 20.54 -17.91
N PRO A 351 9.65 19.34 -17.69
CA PRO A 351 10.37 18.09 -17.90
C PRO A 351 10.70 17.85 -19.38
N ALA A 352 11.70 17.01 -19.64
CA ALA A 352 12.03 16.57 -20.99
C ALA A 352 10.84 15.86 -21.68
N ARG A 353 10.81 15.85 -23.01
CA ARG A 353 9.70 15.28 -23.80
C ARG A 353 9.37 13.84 -23.39
N ILE A 354 10.40 13.00 -23.26
CA ILE A 354 10.25 11.60 -22.86
C ILE A 354 9.65 11.48 -21.45
N ASP A 355 10.14 12.27 -20.49
CA ASP A 355 9.65 12.25 -19.12
C ASP A 355 8.19 12.72 -19.05
N ARG A 356 7.80 13.71 -19.84
CA ARG A 356 6.39 14.15 -19.91
C ARG A 356 5.47 13.04 -20.42
N VAL A 357 5.93 12.22 -21.37
CA VAL A 357 5.15 11.06 -21.86
C VAL A 357 5.00 10.02 -20.75
N LEU A 358 6.09 9.64 -20.09
CA LEU A 358 6.08 8.66 -18.99
C LEU A 358 5.24 9.14 -17.80
N GLN A 359 5.35 10.41 -17.42
CA GLN A 359 4.55 11.02 -16.36
C GLN A 359 3.07 11.09 -16.71
N ARG A 360 2.71 11.35 -17.98
CA ARG A 360 1.31 11.32 -18.43
C ARG A 360 0.73 9.92 -18.38
N LEU A 361 1.48 8.90 -18.78
CA LEU A 361 1.07 7.51 -18.65
C LEU A 361 0.86 7.12 -17.19
N ALA A 362 1.79 7.50 -16.31
CA ALA A 362 1.65 7.33 -14.87
C ALA A 362 0.41 8.03 -14.32
N LEU A 363 0.13 9.27 -14.76
CA LEU A 363 -1.07 10.02 -14.37
C LEU A 363 -2.37 9.31 -14.79
N GLU A 364 -2.43 8.75 -16.01
CA GLU A 364 -3.59 8.00 -16.48
C GLU A 364 -3.86 6.74 -15.64
N SER A 365 -2.80 6.09 -15.13
CA SER A 365 -2.88 4.89 -14.30
C SER A 365 -3.22 5.21 -12.83
N LEU A 366 -2.50 6.16 -12.22
CA LEU A 366 -2.62 6.50 -10.79
C LEU A 366 -3.85 7.37 -10.48
N GLY A 367 -4.19 8.28 -11.38
CA GLY A 367 -5.22 9.30 -11.18
C GLY A 367 -6.59 8.72 -10.75
N PRO A 368 -7.15 7.73 -11.46
CA PRO A 368 -8.46 7.15 -11.11
C PRO A 368 -8.52 6.48 -9.73
N GLY A 369 -7.39 5.98 -9.22
CA GLY A 369 -7.33 5.38 -7.88
C GLY A 369 -7.27 6.45 -6.80
N LEU A 370 -6.39 7.43 -6.98
CA LEU A 370 -6.17 8.53 -6.02
C LEU A 370 -7.40 9.43 -5.91
N ASP A 371 -8.07 9.72 -7.03
CA ASP A 371 -9.29 10.54 -7.04
C ASP A 371 -10.40 10.02 -6.13
N GLN A 372 -10.43 8.72 -5.83
CA GLN A 372 -11.43 8.10 -4.94
C GLN A 372 -11.16 8.33 -3.45
N PHE A 373 -9.95 8.73 -3.07
CA PHE A 373 -9.62 9.11 -1.70
C PHE A 373 -9.87 10.60 -1.45
N LEU A 374 -9.78 11.43 -2.49
CA LEU A 374 -9.97 12.86 -2.36
C LEU A 374 -11.37 13.21 -1.89
N GLU A 375 -11.42 14.13 -0.94
CA GLU A 375 -12.65 14.69 -0.41
C GLU A 375 -13.64 15.14 -1.50
N SER A 376 -14.93 14.98 -1.20
CA SER A 376 -16.01 15.33 -2.14
C SER A 376 -16.05 16.83 -2.47
N SER A 377 -15.47 17.65 -1.60
CA SER A 377 -15.29 19.11 -1.73
C SER A 377 -14.00 19.52 -2.44
N SER A 378 -13.17 18.56 -2.88
CA SER A 378 -12.00 18.81 -3.72
C SER A 378 -12.40 18.82 -5.20
N PHE A 379 -12.07 19.88 -5.94
CA PHE A 379 -12.50 20.05 -7.34
C PHE A 379 -11.36 20.23 -8.34
N ALA A 380 -10.19 20.66 -7.88
CA ALA A 380 -9.09 21.07 -8.75
C ALA A 380 -8.35 19.84 -9.31
N TRP A 381 -7.99 19.88 -10.59
CA TRP A 381 -7.23 18.83 -11.29
C TRP A 381 -7.85 17.43 -11.28
N ARG A 382 -9.16 17.34 -11.02
CA ARG A 382 -9.94 16.11 -11.07
C ARG A 382 -10.73 16.03 -12.37
N ARG A 383 -10.69 14.87 -13.02
CA ARG A 383 -11.34 14.68 -14.33
C ARG A 383 -12.86 14.91 -14.21
N GLY A 384 -13.40 15.82 -15.02
CA GLY A 384 -14.83 16.14 -15.02
C GLY A 384 -15.26 17.12 -13.92
N LEU A 385 -14.34 17.57 -13.06
CA LEU A 385 -14.58 18.62 -12.08
C LEU A 385 -13.78 19.89 -12.42
N GLY A 386 -14.17 21.00 -11.81
CA GLY A 386 -13.50 22.28 -12.01
C GLY A 386 -14.26 23.43 -11.40
N ARG A 387 -13.95 24.66 -11.87
CA ARG A 387 -14.48 25.92 -11.31
C ARG A 387 -16.00 25.94 -11.22
N HIS A 388 -16.71 25.50 -12.28
CA HIS A 388 -18.17 25.44 -12.26
C HIS A 388 -18.72 24.44 -11.23
N SER A 389 -18.05 23.31 -11.01
CA SER A 389 -18.44 22.35 -9.97
C SER A 389 -18.29 22.95 -8.57
N SER A 390 -17.17 23.64 -8.31
CA SER A 390 -16.95 24.35 -7.05
C SER A 390 -17.97 25.46 -6.81
N ALA A 391 -18.29 26.27 -7.83
CA ALA A 391 -19.29 27.32 -7.74
C ALA A 391 -20.68 26.78 -7.43
N ARG A 392 -21.07 25.64 -8.04
CA ARG A 392 -22.33 24.96 -7.71
C ARG A 392 -22.36 24.45 -6.27
N ALA A 393 -21.24 23.95 -5.74
CA ALA A 393 -21.15 23.50 -4.36
C ALA A 393 -21.30 24.67 -3.36
N ILE A 394 -20.60 25.77 -3.61
CA ILE A 394 -20.74 27.02 -2.82
C ILE A 394 -22.19 27.52 -2.88
N GLY A 395 -22.79 27.56 -4.07
CA GLY A 395 -24.18 27.98 -4.23
C GLY A 395 -25.19 27.07 -3.52
N ARG A 396 -24.92 25.75 -3.41
CA ARG A 396 -25.73 24.84 -2.58
C ARG A 396 -25.58 25.15 -1.10
N ALA A 397 -24.35 25.33 -0.61
CA ALA A 397 -24.10 25.69 0.79
C ALA A 397 -24.80 27.02 1.15
N PHE A 398 -24.72 28.02 0.28
CA PHE A 398 -25.43 29.28 0.47
C PHE A 398 -26.94 29.10 0.62
N ARG A 399 -27.57 28.29 -0.25
CA ARG A 399 -29.01 27.97 -0.15
C ARG A 399 -29.38 27.16 1.10
N GLN A 400 -28.42 26.49 1.73
CA GLN A 400 -28.61 25.80 3.02
C GLN A 400 -28.44 26.73 4.23
N GLY A 401 -28.22 28.03 4.02
CA GLY A 401 -28.07 29.02 5.09
C GLY A 401 -26.62 29.33 5.47
N PHE A 402 -25.62 28.73 4.81
CA PHE A 402 -24.20 29.05 5.04
C PHE A 402 -23.83 30.34 4.29
N VAL A 403 -23.99 31.49 4.96
CA VAL A 403 -23.84 32.84 4.36
C VAL A 403 -22.47 33.50 4.58
N TYR A 404 -21.60 32.90 5.39
CA TYR A 404 -20.23 33.36 5.61
C TYR A 404 -19.24 32.38 4.98
N ALA A 405 -18.12 32.89 4.48
CA ALA A 405 -17.05 32.09 3.89
C ALA A 405 -15.68 32.51 4.46
N VAL A 406 -14.83 31.51 4.66
CA VAL A 406 -13.41 31.72 4.97
C VAL A 406 -12.61 31.49 3.70
N LYS A 407 -11.85 32.50 3.27
CA LYS A 407 -10.91 32.38 2.15
C LYS A 407 -9.51 32.19 2.72
N SER A 408 -8.90 31.06 2.39
CA SER A 408 -7.51 30.73 2.72
C SER A 408 -6.77 30.32 1.45
N ASP A 409 -5.47 30.60 1.41
CA ASP A 409 -4.57 30.20 0.34
C ASP A 409 -3.20 29.86 0.93
N ILE A 410 -2.43 28.99 0.27
CA ILE A 410 -1.08 28.63 0.69
C ILE A 410 -0.10 29.38 -0.20
N ASP A 411 0.67 30.29 0.40
CA ASP A 411 1.67 31.07 -0.34
C ASP A 411 2.66 30.14 -1.03
N ARG A 412 2.87 30.36 -2.33
CA ARG A 412 3.82 29.60 -3.17
C ARG A 412 3.74 28.09 -2.92
N PHE A 413 2.53 27.53 -2.87
CA PHE A 413 2.29 26.11 -2.53
C PHE A 413 3.23 25.15 -3.26
N PHE A 414 3.31 25.23 -4.60
CA PHE A 414 4.15 24.33 -5.38
C PHE A 414 5.64 24.47 -5.05
N ASP A 415 6.11 25.65 -4.67
CA ASP A 415 7.52 25.87 -4.35
C ASP A 415 7.89 25.39 -2.93
N THR A 416 6.88 25.26 -2.05
CA THR A 416 7.04 25.02 -0.60
C THR A 416 6.58 23.64 -0.13
N VAL A 417 6.08 22.78 -1.02
CA VAL A 417 5.71 21.39 -0.67
C VAL A 417 6.89 20.67 -0.01
N ASP A 418 6.64 20.14 1.20
CA ASP A 418 7.58 19.28 1.92
C ASP A 418 7.67 17.90 1.24
N ARG A 419 8.86 17.58 0.72
CA ARG A 419 9.10 16.35 -0.04
C ARG A 419 9.09 15.09 0.82
N GLN A 420 9.43 15.22 2.09
CA GLN A 420 9.43 14.09 3.01
C GLN A 420 8.00 13.73 3.40
N LEU A 421 7.16 14.72 3.69
CA LEU A 421 5.73 14.48 3.92
C LEU A 421 5.05 13.94 2.65
N LEU A 422 5.41 14.44 1.46
CA LEU A 422 4.93 13.86 0.20
C LEU A 422 5.35 12.39 0.04
N ALA A 423 6.60 12.06 0.37
CA ALA A 423 7.09 10.68 0.33
C ALA A 423 6.30 9.79 1.30
N ASP A 424 6.07 10.24 2.53
CA ASP A 424 5.30 9.49 3.52
C ASP A 424 3.84 9.25 3.05
N ARG A 425 3.23 10.21 2.36
CA ARG A 425 1.88 10.07 1.76
C ARG A 425 1.86 9.11 0.58
N LEU A 426 2.85 9.19 -0.31
CA LEU A 426 3.00 8.25 -1.42
C LEU A 426 3.21 6.82 -0.92
N ASP A 427 4.06 6.66 0.09
CA ASP A 427 4.31 5.38 0.75
C ASP A 427 3.06 4.79 1.37
N ALA A 428 2.24 5.63 2.02
CA ALA A 428 0.97 5.21 2.60
C ALA A 428 -0.04 4.76 1.53
N TYR A 429 -0.03 5.40 0.35
CA TYR A 429 -0.95 5.10 -0.75
C TYR A 429 -0.51 3.90 -1.60
N LEU A 430 0.77 3.78 -1.93
CA LEU A 430 1.31 2.80 -2.88
C LEU A 430 1.92 1.55 -2.22
N ALA A 431 1.98 1.49 -0.89
CA ALA A 431 2.39 0.30 -0.14
C ALA A 431 3.73 -0.32 -0.60
N ASP A 432 4.79 0.50 -0.58
CA ASP A 432 6.19 0.10 -0.90
C ASP A 432 6.43 -0.35 -2.36
N ASP A 433 5.61 0.13 -3.30
CA ASP A 433 5.87 -0.04 -4.74
C ASP A 433 7.07 0.82 -5.19
N GLN A 434 7.90 0.28 -6.08
CA GLN A 434 9.04 0.98 -6.70
C GLN A 434 8.64 2.27 -7.44
N ALA A 435 7.35 2.41 -7.78
CA ALA A 435 6.76 3.63 -8.29
C ALA A 435 7.05 4.85 -7.41
N VAL A 436 7.08 4.70 -6.07
CA VAL A 436 7.31 5.81 -5.15
C VAL A 436 8.65 6.49 -5.46
N GLU A 437 9.72 5.71 -5.57
CA GLU A 437 11.05 6.26 -5.86
C GLU A 437 11.12 6.96 -7.21
N LEU A 438 10.43 6.43 -8.23
CA LEU A 438 10.40 7.08 -9.54
C LEU A 438 9.59 8.37 -9.55
N LEU A 439 8.45 8.39 -8.85
CA LEU A 439 7.64 9.59 -8.65
C LEU A 439 8.45 10.68 -7.94
N LEU A 440 9.17 10.32 -6.87
CA LEU A 440 10.04 11.23 -6.15
C LEU A 440 11.24 11.66 -7.01
N ALA A 441 11.80 10.78 -7.85
CA ALA A 441 12.86 11.14 -8.78
C ALA A 441 12.39 12.18 -9.81
N TRP A 442 11.17 12.07 -10.33
CA TRP A 442 10.58 13.10 -11.20
C TRP A 442 10.36 14.43 -10.48
N VAL A 443 10.01 14.41 -9.19
CA VAL A 443 9.92 15.63 -8.38
C VAL A 443 11.31 16.25 -8.19
N ARG A 444 12.31 15.43 -7.85
CA ARG A 444 13.71 15.86 -7.67
C ARG A 444 14.34 16.43 -8.95
N SER A 445 13.94 15.94 -10.12
CA SER A 445 14.45 16.51 -11.39
C SER A 445 13.95 17.94 -11.66
N GLY A 446 12.95 18.39 -10.91
CA GLY A 446 12.43 19.75 -10.91
C GLY A 446 13.24 20.76 -10.08
N GLY A 447 14.13 20.32 -9.19
CA GLY A 447 14.85 21.19 -8.24
C GLY A 447 15.00 20.54 -6.86
N ASP A 448 15.34 21.31 -5.83
CA ASP A 448 15.63 20.78 -4.48
C ASP A 448 14.44 20.85 -3.51
N THR A 449 13.47 21.72 -3.77
CA THR A 449 12.26 21.89 -2.96
C THR A 449 10.99 21.80 -3.80
N GLY A 450 9.84 21.62 -3.15
CA GLY A 450 8.55 21.72 -3.80
C GLY A 450 8.28 20.67 -4.88
N LEU A 451 7.27 20.98 -5.71
CA LEU A 451 6.79 20.24 -6.87
C LEU A 451 7.07 21.03 -8.16
N PRO A 452 7.59 20.41 -9.23
CA PRO A 452 7.88 21.11 -10.49
C PRO A 452 6.63 21.68 -11.16
N THR A 453 6.59 23.00 -11.27
CA THR A 453 5.56 23.81 -11.95
C THR A 453 5.65 23.63 -13.47
N GLY A 454 4.98 22.59 -14.01
CA GLY A 454 5.03 22.25 -15.45
C GLY A 454 5.11 20.75 -15.72
N ALA A 455 5.38 19.96 -14.68
CA ALA A 455 5.34 18.51 -14.77
C ALA A 455 3.89 17.99 -14.77
N PRO A 456 3.53 17.08 -15.70
CA PRO A 456 2.18 16.49 -15.76
C PRO A 456 1.67 15.87 -14.45
N LEU A 457 2.55 15.32 -13.62
CA LEU A 457 2.16 14.67 -12.35
C LEU A 457 2.00 15.63 -11.17
N SER A 458 2.64 16.80 -11.19
CA SER A 458 2.62 17.73 -10.05
C SER A 458 1.21 18.05 -9.52
N PRO A 459 0.18 18.26 -10.37
CA PRO A 459 -1.17 18.49 -9.86
C PRO A 459 -1.79 17.30 -9.11
N LEU A 460 -1.48 16.06 -9.53
CA LEU A 460 -1.95 14.86 -8.83
C LEU A 460 -1.26 14.73 -7.46
N LEU A 461 0.06 14.97 -7.42
CA LEU A 461 0.85 14.93 -6.19
C LEU A 461 0.45 16.06 -5.22
N ALA A 462 0.08 17.23 -5.75
CA ALA A 462 -0.48 18.32 -4.96
C ALA A 462 -1.77 17.91 -4.26
N ASN A 463 -2.70 17.27 -4.99
CA ASN A 463 -3.94 16.77 -4.40
C ASN A 463 -3.69 15.71 -3.31
N LEU A 464 -2.75 14.78 -3.53
CA LEU A 464 -2.37 13.78 -2.52
C LEU A 464 -1.77 14.42 -1.26
N PHE A 465 -0.98 15.48 -1.42
CA PHE A 465 -0.35 16.17 -0.29
C PHE A 465 -1.38 16.92 0.57
N LEU A 466 -2.42 17.48 -0.06
CA LEU A 466 -3.46 18.26 0.59
C LEU A 466 -4.58 17.42 1.22
N ASP A 467 -4.65 16.15 0.88
CA ASP A 467 -5.53 15.15 1.49
C ASP A 467 -4.97 14.69 2.86
#